data_AF-A0AAP5C6S9-F1
#
_entry.id   AF-A0AAP5C6S9-F1
#
_cell.length_a   1.000
_cell.length_b   1.000
_cell.length_c   1.000
_cell.angle_alpha   90.00
_cell.angle_beta   90.00
_cell.angle_gamma   90.00
#
_symmetry.space_group_name_H-M   'P 1'
#
loop_
_entity.id
_entity.type
_entity.pdbx_description
1 polymer ?
#
loop_
_entity_poly.entity_id
_entity_poly.type
_entity_poly.pdbx_seq_one_letter_code
_entity_poly.pdbx_strand_id
1 'polypeptide(L)'
;MKISHPVVLVGVVAAVAAAATWMHQSHNIRPKDDPTPQLSHGSEASTTSGEASAPVAQQHSAAPVTQPSPDVQVIATAQSLVKDRLKDPESAQFRNVRRLPDGDVCGEVNSKNGFGGYVGFQHFWIIRAQSSQPEVHLGIEAIDVICKAKEGKTT
;
A
#
# COMPACT_ATOMS: atom_id res chain seq x y z
N MET A 1 63.33 -21.72 30.14
CA MET A 1 62.75 -21.40 31.47
C MET A 1 61.31 -20.99 31.21
N LYS A 2 60.34 -21.92 31.22
CA LYS A 2 59.60 -22.54 32.35
C LYS A 2 58.53 -21.63 32.99
N ILE A 3 57.26 -21.92 32.62
CA ILE A 3 56.00 -22.06 33.40
C ILE A 3 55.54 -20.79 34.18
N SER A 4 54.28 -20.34 34.23
CA SER A 4 52.98 -21.02 34.24
C SER A 4 51.82 -20.02 34.06
N HIS A 5 50.74 -20.44 33.41
CA HIS A 5 49.40 -19.91 33.67
C HIS A 5 48.86 -20.53 34.98
N PRO A 6 47.85 -19.91 35.61
CA PRO A 6 46.67 -20.72 35.87
C PRO A 6 45.36 -20.04 35.46
N VAL A 7 44.62 -20.80 34.64
CA VAL A 7 43.17 -20.76 34.47
C VAL A 7 42.52 -21.31 35.74
N VAL A 8 41.66 -20.54 36.41
CA VAL A 8 40.76 -20.95 37.52
C VAL A 8 39.66 -19.87 37.61
N LEU A 9 38.35 -20.05 37.68
CA LEU A 9 37.48 -21.20 37.91
C LEU A 9 36.13 -20.95 37.21
N VAL A 10 35.60 -22.03 36.66
CA VAL A 10 34.21 -22.25 36.24
C VAL A 10 33.28 -22.30 37.46
N GLY A 11 32.05 -21.82 37.34
CA GLY A 11 30.96 -22.10 38.29
C GLY A 11 29.81 -21.10 38.14
N VAL A 12 28.92 -21.27 37.17
CA VAL A 12 27.64 -22.01 37.29
C VAL A 12 26.86 -21.63 38.55
N VAL A 13 25.86 -20.74 38.40
CA VAL A 13 24.59 -20.87 39.14
C VAL A 13 23.43 -20.61 38.18
N ALA A 14 22.81 -21.72 37.81
CA ALA A 14 21.39 -21.94 37.50
C ALA A 14 20.60 -20.84 36.77
N ALA A 15 20.22 -21.17 35.54
CA ALA A 15 19.01 -20.69 34.92
C ALA A 15 17.80 -20.98 35.82
N VAL A 16 17.01 -19.96 36.13
CA VAL A 16 15.61 -20.13 36.52
C VAL A 16 14.77 -19.60 35.38
N ALA A 17 14.41 -20.50 34.46
CA ALA A 17 13.36 -20.27 33.49
C ALA A 17 12.02 -20.32 34.22
N ALA A 18 11.49 -19.15 34.60
CA ALA A 18 10.09 -19.03 34.96
C ALA A 18 9.29 -18.81 33.68
N ALA A 19 8.74 -19.90 33.16
CA ALA A 19 7.69 -19.86 32.15
C ALA A 19 6.45 -19.20 32.75
N ALA A 20 6.06 -18.05 32.21
CA ALA A 20 4.72 -17.50 32.38
C ALA A 20 4.27 -16.97 31.02
N THR A 21 3.45 -17.77 30.37
CA THR A 21 2.67 -17.46 29.17
C THR A 21 1.89 -16.17 29.36
N TRP A 22 2.24 -15.10 28.63
CA TRP A 22 1.38 -13.92 28.49
C TRP A 22 0.24 -14.27 27.53
N MET A 23 -0.85 -14.77 28.11
CA MET A 23 -2.14 -14.93 27.45
C MET A 23 -2.77 -13.56 27.20
N HIS A 24 -3.24 -13.39 25.97
CA HIS A 24 -4.19 -12.38 25.50
C HIS A 24 -5.31 -12.12 26.52
N GLN A 25 -5.46 -10.87 26.98
CA GLN A 25 -6.65 -10.45 27.73
C GLN A 25 -7.52 -9.57 26.84
N SER A 26 -8.42 -10.24 26.12
CA SER A 26 -9.54 -9.63 25.40
C SER A 26 -10.55 -9.09 26.41
N HIS A 27 -10.78 -7.79 26.47
CA HIS A 27 -11.93 -7.22 27.16
C HIS A 27 -13.04 -6.93 26.13
N ASN A 28 -14.05 -7.78 26.12
CA ASN A 28 -15.23 -7.65 25.29
C ASN A 28 -16.45 -8.16 26.07
N ILE A 29 -17.26 -7.28 26.69
CA ILE A 29 -18.65 -7.56 27.15
C ILE A 29 -19.41 -6.21 27.21
N ARG A 30 -20.32 -5.91 26.25
CA ARG A 30 -21.79 -6.16 26.10
C ARG A 30 -22.65 -4.96 26.60
N PRO A 31 -23.99 -4.96 26.46
CA PRO A 31 -24.79 -4.71 25.26
C PRO A 31 -25.79 -3.55 25.49
N LYS A 32 -26.53 -3.12 24.47
CA LYS A 32 -27.85 -2.53 24.72
C LYS A 32 -28.82 -2.97 23.63
N ASP A 33 -29.82 -3.70 24.08
CA ASP A 33 -30.90 -4.27 23.32
C ASP A 33 -31.78 -3.21 22.64
N ASP A 34 -32.30 -3.64 21.49
CA ASP A 34 -33.34 -3.07 20.64
C ASP A 34 -34.64 -2.75 21.42
N PRO A 35 -35.53 -1.92 20.86
CA PRO A 35 -36.74 -2.58 20.34
C PRO A 35 -37.24 -2.07 18.99
N THR A 36 -37.67 -3.06 18.21
CA THR A 36 -38.30 -3.00 16.90
C THR A 36 -39.73 -2.49 17.02
N PRO A 37 -40.28 -1.88 15.94
CA PRO A 37 -41.57 -2.40 15.45
C PRO A 37 -41.53 -2.71 13.95
N GLN A 38 -42.05 -3.90 13.63
CA GLN A 38 -42.33 -4.39 12.29
C GLN A 38 -43.47 -3.61 11.63
N LEU A 39 -43.44 -3.46 10.30
CA LEU A 39 -44.60 -3.75 9.46
C LEU A 39 -44.16 -3.98 8.01
N SER A 40 -44.99 -4.73 7.30
CA SER A 40 -44.63 -5.81 6.40
C SER A 40 -45.27 -5.71 5.03
N HIS A 41 -44.76 -6.57 4.14
CA HIS A 41 -45.39 -7.16 2.94
C HIS A 41 -45.09 -6.53 1.57
N GLY A 42 -44.61 -7.41 0.69
CA GLY A 42 -44.41 -7.23 -0.74
C GLY A 42 -43.80 -8.49 -1.32
N SER A 43 -44.49 -9.62 -1.17
CA SER A 43 -44.15 -10.91 -1.76
C SER A 43 -44.34 -10.86 -3.27
N GLU A 44 -43.31 -11.18 -4.06
CA GLU A 44 -43.47 -11.99 -5.26
C GLU A 44 -42.26 -12.93 -5.38
N ALA A 45 -42.54 -14.22 -5.21
CA ALA A 45 -41.63 -15.31 -5.48
C ALA A 45 -41.67 -15.64 -6.98
N SER A 46 -40.54 -16.01 -7.56
CA SER A 46 -40.48 -17.03 -8.62
C SER A 46 -39.07 -17.59 -8.76
N THR A 47 -38.86 -18.67 -8.02
CA THR A 47 -38.32 -19.96 -8.45
C THR A 47 -37.73 -20.05 -9.87
N THR A 48 -36.47 -20.46 -9.96
CA THR A 48 -35.97 -21.67 -10.67
C THR A 48 -34.54 -21.93 -10.17
N SER A 49 -34.31 -22.98 -9.40
CA SER A 49 -34.01 -24.37 -9.83
C SER A 49 -32.76 -24.45 -10.69
N GLY A 50 -31.77 -25.17 -10.17
CA GLY A 50 -30.39 -25.15 -10.61
C GLY A 50 -30.09 -25.76 -11.98
N GLU A 51 -28.87 -25.52 -12.40
CA GLU A 51 -28.18 -26.27 -13.44
C GLU A 51 -26.80 -26.64 -12.89
N ALA A 52 -26.46 -27.89 -13.14
CA ALA A 52 -25.35 -28.63 -12.60
C ALA A 52 -23.98 -28.03 -12.93
N SER A 53 -23.02 -28.41 -12.07
CA SER A 53 -21.59 -28.40 -12.33
C SER A 53 -21.26 -28.89 -13.75
N ALA A 54 -20.71 -27.99 -14.56
CA ALA A 54 -19.79 -28.33 -15.61
C ALA A 54 -18.39 -27.88 -15.14
N PRO A 55 -17.35 -28.73 -15.22
CA PRO A 55 -15.99 -28.24 -15.05
C PRO A 55 -15.72 -27.27 -16.19
N VAL A 56 -15.52 -25.98 -15.88
CA VAL A 56 -14.83 -25.09 -16.81
C VAL A 56 -13.41 -25.62 -16.91
N ALA A 57 -13.23 -26.45 -17.94
CA ALA A 57 -11.95 -26.87 -18.43
C ALA A 57 -11.07 -25.62 -18.60
N GLN A 58 -9.88 -25.71 -18.04
CA GLN A 58 -8.79 -24.78 -18.21
C GLN A 58 -8.68 -24.37 -19.69
N GLN A 59 -8.78 -23.07 -19.96
CA GLN A 59 -8.24 -22.50 -21.19
C GLN A 59 -7.00 -21.70 -20.85
N HIS A 60 -5.93 -22.44 -20.54
CA HIS A 60 -4.56 -22.00 -20.77
C HIS A 60 -4.34 -21.94 -22.29
N SER A 61 -4.68 -20.81 -22.90
CA SER A 61 -4.27 -20.45 -24.27
C SER A 61 -3.68 -19.05 -24.21
N ALA A 62 -2.38 -19.02 -23.90
CA ALA A 62 -1.59 -17.83 -23.63
C ALA A 62 -1.51 -16.90 -24.85
N ALA A 63 -2.34 -15.86 -24.88
CA ALA A 63 -1.86 -14.56 -25.35
C ALA A 63 -0.58 -14.21 -24.57
N PRO A 64 0.40 -13.50 -25.15
CA PRO A 64 1.54 -13.04 -24.37
C PRO A 64 0.98 -12.22 -23.22
N VAL A 65 1.10 -12.73 -22.00
CA VAL A 65 0.81 -11.97 -20.79
C VAL A 65 1.88 -10.90 -20.75
N THR A 66 1.59 -9.77 -21.38
CA THR A 66 2.45 -8.60 -21.40
C THR A 66 2.59 -8.15 -19.95
N GLN A 67 3.66 -8.62 -19.29
CA GLN A 67 4.03 -8.12 -17.98
C GLN A 67 4.19 -6.60 -18.13
N PRO A 68 3.55 -5.80 -17.26
CA PRO A 68 3.71 -4.35 -17.33
C PRO A 68 5.19 -4.03 -17.24
N SER A 69 5.68 -3.16 -18.14
CA SER A 69 7.08 -2.77 -18.13
C SER A 69 7.47 -2.21 -16.76
N PRO A 70 8.75 -2.30 -16.36
CA PRO A 70 9.19 -1.77 -15.08
C PRO A 70 8.76 -0.31 -14.85
N ASP A 71 8.76 0.50 -15.91
CA ASP A 71 8.35 1.91 -15.84
C ASP A 71 6.86 2.06 -15.50
N VAL A 72 5.98 1.21 -16.06
CA VAL A 72 4.55 1.21 -15.72
C VAL A 72 4.35 0.89 -14.25
N GLN A 73 5.09 -0.08 -13.71
CA GLN A 73 5.01 -0.45 -12.29
C GLN A 73 5.50 0.68 -11.38
N VAL A 74 6.64 1.30 -11.70
CA VAL A 74 7.19 2.46 -10.97
C VAL A 74 6.22 3.63 -10.95
N ILE A 75 5.62 3.95 -12.10
CA ILE A 75 4.64 5.03 -12.20
C ILE A 75 3.38 4.70 -11.41
N ALA A 76 2.88 3.46 -11.46
CA ALA A 76 1.72 3.04 -10.69
C ALA A 76 1.97 3.13 -9.17
N THR A 77 3.14 2.69 -8.69
CA THR A 77 3.54 2.85 -7.29
C THR A 77 3.60 4.33 -6.90
N ALA A 78 4.21 5.17 -7.72
CA ALA A 78 4.28 6.61 -7.46
C ALA A 78 2.89 7.25 -7.38
N GLN A 79 1.97 6.91 -8.29
CA GLN A 79 0.59 7.41 -8.26
C GLN A 79 -0.14 6.98 -6.99
N SER A 80 0.06 5.74 -6.53
CA SER A 80 -0.51 5.27 -5.25
C SER A 80 0.01 6.10 -4.07
N LEU A 81 1.33 6.33 -4.01
CA LEU A 81 1.95 7.15 -2.96
C LEU A 81 1.44 8.59 -2.94
N VAL A 82 1.19 9.17 -4.12
CA VAL A 82 0.57 10.50 -4.23
C VAL A 82 -0.87 10.47 -3.74
N LYS A 83 -1.65 9.47 -4.16
CA LYS A 83 -3.06 9.30 -3.74
C LYS A 83 -3.22 9.29 -2.22
N ASP A 84 -2.32 8.62 -1.51
CA ASP A 84 -2.32 8.54 -0.03
C ASP A 84 -2.14 9.91 0.66
N ARG A 85 -1.73 10.95 -0.08
CA ARG A 85 -1.58 12.33 0.43
C ARG A 85 -2.75 13.24 0.07
N LEU A 86 -3.69 12.79 -0.75
CA LEU A 86 -4.81 13.61 -1.23
C LEU A 86 -5.99 13.55 -0.27
N LYS A 87 -6.82 14.61 -0.30
CA LYS A 87 -8.04 14.66 0.51
C LYS A 87 -9.14 13.73 -0.02
N ASP A 88 -9.19 13.56 -1.33
CA ASP A 88 -10.07 12.64 -2.06
C ASP A 88 -9.22 11.82 -3.07
N PRO A 89 -8.65 10.68 -2.64
CA PRO A 89 -7.75 9.87 -3.46
C PRO A 89 -8.40 9.30 -4.73
N GLU A 90 -9.69 9.00 -4.68
CA GLU A 90 -10.44 8.39 -5.80
C GLU A 90 -10.74 9.40 -6.90
N SER A 91 -10.78 10.70 -6.57
CA SER A 91 -10.89 11.78 -7.54
C SER A 91 -9.59 12.13 -8.27
N ALA A 92 -8.47 11.48 -7.93
CA ALA A 92 -7.16 11.86 -8.43
C ALA A 92 -7.07 11.77 -9.97
N GLN A 93 -6.68 12.89 -10.59
CA GLN A 93 -6.41 13.00 -12.01
C GLN A 93 -4.93 13.28 -12.19
N PHE A 94 -4.24 12.39 -12.90
CA PHE A 94 -2.81 12.50 -13.15
C PHE A 94 -2.54 12.94 -14.58
N ARG A 95 -1.51 13.78 -14.76
CA ARG A 95 -0.97 14.13 -16.08
C ARG A 95 0.53 14.34 -16.03
N ASN A 96 1.17 14.31 -17.21
CA ASN A 96 2.60 14.57 -17.38
C ASN A 96 3.49 13.70 -16.47
N VAL A 97 3.01 12.48 -16.16
CA VAL A 97 3.70 11.54 -15.27
C VAL A 97 4.78 10.80 -16.02
N ARG A 98 5.99 10.83 -15.49
CA ARG A 98 7.16 10.21 -16.11
C ARG A 98 8.15 9.73 -15.06
N ARG A 99 8.79 8.62 -15.36
CA ARG A 99 9.92 8.10 -14.60
C ARG A 99 11.20 8.76 -15.11
N LEU A 100 12.04 9.20 -14.18
CA LEU A 100 13.36 9.77 -14.45
C LEU A 100 14.44 8.68 -14.44
N PRO A 101 15.62 8.92 -15.04
CA PRO A 101 16.68 7.91 -15.15
C PRO A 101 17.17 7.34 -13.81
N ASP A 102 17.10 8.13 -12.74
CA ASP A 102 17.51 7.75 -11.39
C ASP A 102 16.42 7.01 -10.60
N GLY A 103 15.27 6.73 -11.21
CA GLY A 103 14.15 6.01 -10.61
C GLY A 103 13.17 6.89 -9.84
N ASP A 104 13.36 8.20 -9.86
CA ASP A 104 12.38 9.16 -9.37
C ASP A 104 11.19 9.26 -10.34
N VAL A 105 10.07 9.79 -9.85
CA VAL A 105 8.87 10.04 -10.66
C VAL A 105 8.41 11.47 -10.49
N CYS A 106 8.19 12.13 -11.61
CA CYS A 106 7.64 13.49 -11.67
C CYS A 106 6.30 13.48 -12.37
N GLY A 107 5.41 14.39 -11.97
CA GLY A 107 4.15 14.59 -12.67
C GLY A 107 3.30 15.67 -12.03
N GLU A 108 2.04 15.71 -12.43
CA GLU A 108 1.04 16.59 -11.84
C GLU A 108 -0.19 15.79 -11.43
N VAL A 109 -0.82 16.24 -10.34
CA VAL A 109 -2.04 15.66 -9.81
C VAL A 109 -3.05 16.76 -9.52
N ASN A 110 -4.31 16.50 -9.83
CA ASN A 110 -5.45 17.28 -9.38
C ASN A 110 -6.39 16.35 -8.61
N SER A 111 -7.03 16.85 -7.56
CA SER A 111 -8.03 16.10 -6.80
C SER A 111 -9.07 17.05 -6.21
N LYS A 112 -10.20 16.51 -5.81
CA LYS A 112 -11.18 17.26 -5.03
C LYS A 112 -10.62 17.59 -3.65
N ASN A 113 -11.02 18.74 -3.13
CA ASN A 113 -10.82 19.12 -1.74
C ASN A 113 -11.99 18.62 -0.87
N GLY A 114 -11.97 18.96 0.43
CA GLY A 114 -13.05 18.59 1.37
C GLY A 114 -14.43 19.19 1.07
N PHE A 115 -14.53 20.13 0.11
CA PHE A 115 -15.78 20.73 -0.35
C PHE A 115 -16.27 20.12 -1.67
N GLY A 116 -15.58 19.11 -2.20
CA GLY A 116 -15.96 18.39 -3.42
C GLY A 116 -15.53 19.05 -4.74
N GLY A 117 -14.79 20.17 -4.69
CA GLY A 117 -14.29 20.89 -5.85
C GLY A 117 -12.83 20.59 -6.16
N TYR A 118 -12.47 20.56 -7.45
CA TYR A 118 -11.07 20.48 -7.90
C TYR A 118 -10.35 21.81 -7.70
N VAL A 119 -9.11 21.76 -7.21
CA VAL A 119 -8.31 22.95 -6.89
C VAL A 119 -7.28 23.31 -7.98
N GLY A 120 -7.15 22.46 -8.99
CA GLY A 120 -6.17 22.63 -10.06
C GLY A 120 -5.03 21.61 -9.94
N PHE A 121 -4.26 21.49 -11.01
CA PHE A 121 -3.11 20.59 -11.06
C PHE A 121 -1.95 21.15 -10.23
N GLN A 122 -1.40 20.30 -9.38
CA GLN A 122 -0.23 20.57 -8.56
C GLN A 122 0.87 19.60 -8.93
N HIS A 123 2.11 20.09 -8.95
CA HIS A 123 3.28 19.25 -9.21
C HIS A 123 3.54 18.28 -8.06
N PHE A 124 3.98 17.06 -8.39
CA PHE A 124 4.49 16.11 -7.42
C PHE A 124 5.84 15.54 -7.88
N TRP A 125 6.64 15.14 -6.89
CA TRP A 125 7.91 14.47 -7.10
C TRP A 125 8.09 13.36 -6.06
N ILE A 126 8.31 12.14 -6.56
CA ILE A 126 8.59 10.96 -5.74
C ILE A 126 10.07 10.61 -5.88
N ILE A 127 10.78 10.59 -4.76
CA ILE A 127 12.17 10.18 -4.70
C ILE A 127 12.21 8.67 -4.44
N ARG A 128 12.93 7.94 -5.29
CA ARG A 128 13.09 6.48 -5.21
C ARG A 128 11.77 5.73 -4.97
N ALA A 129 10.83 5.84 -5.92
CA ALA A 129 9.47 5.29 -5.80
C ALA A 129 9.41 3.78 -5.50
N GLN A 130 10.45 3.01 -5.85
CA GLN A 130 10.56 1.56 -5.59
C GLN A 130 11.46 1.20 -4.38
N SER A 131 11.94 2.19 -3.62
CA SER A 131 12.72 1.91 -2.40
C SER A 131 11.83 1.54 -1.23
N SER A 132 12.43 0.97 -0.18
CA SER A 132 11.72 0.66 1.07
C SER A 132 11.19 1.90 1.80
N GLN A 133 11.69 3.10 1.46
CA GLN A 133 11.33 4.38 2.07
C GLN A 133 11.22 5.46 0.98
N PRO A 134 10.12 5.49 0.20
CA PRO A 134 9.92 6.50 -0.82
C PRO A 134 9.54 7.84 -0.20
N GLU A 135 10.06 8.93 -0.75
CA GLU A 135 9.76 10.29 -0.29
C GLU A 135 8.79 10.97 -1.25
N VAL A 136 7.72 11.56 -0.71
CA VAL A 136 6.61 12.13 -1.48
C VAL A 136 6.57 13.64 -1.29
N HIS A 137 6.82 14.40 -2.35
CA HIS A 137 6.68 15.86 -2.38
C HIS A 137 5.49 16.27 -3.25
N LEU A 138 4.66 17.20 -2.77
CA LEU A 138 3.44 17.66 -3.44
C LEU A 138 3.28 19.18 -3.32
N GLY A 139 2.89 19.84 -4.41
CA GLY A 139 2.50 21.26 -4.41
C GLY A 139 3.64 22.26 -4.20
N ILE A 140 4.89 21.85 -4.45
CA ILE A 140 6.05 22.73 -4.35
C ILE A 140 6.38 23.25 -5.75
N GLU A 141 6.35 24.57 -5.95
CA GLU A 141 6.64 25.24 -7.23
C GLU A 141 8.00 24.85 -7.82
N ALA A 142 9.00 24.62 -6.95
CA ALA A 142 10.34 24.20 -7.37
C ALA A 142 10.40 22.78 -7.98
N ILE A 143 9.34 21.96 -7.83
CA ILE A 143 9.31 20.60 -8.40
C ILE A 143 9.47 20.63 -9.91
N ASP A 144 8.84 21.57 -10.63
CA ASP A 144 8.98 21.64 -12.08
C ASP A 144 10.44 21.88 -12.51
N VAL A 145 11.14 22.76 -11.81
CA VAL A 145 12.56 23.05 -12.04
C VAL A 145 13.42 21.81 -11.78
N ILE A 146 13.16 21.10 -10.67
CA ILE A 146 13.87 19.87 -10.31
C ILE A 146 13.65 18.80 -11.36
N CYS A 147 12.40 18.56 -11.75
CA CYS A 147 12.04 17.54 -12.71
C CYS A 147 12.68 17.81 -14.07
N LYS A 148 12.61 19.06 -14.58
CA LYS A 148 13.25 19.45 -15.84
C LYS A 148 14.76 19.29 -15.82
N ALA A 149 15.41 19.66 -14.72
CA ALA A 149 16.86 19.52 -14.58
C ALA A 149 17.31 18.05 -14.61
N LYS A 150 16.47 17.14 -14.11
CA LYS A 150 16.78 15.71 -14.04
C LYS A 150 16.48 14.96 -15.34
N GLU A 151 15.56 15.44 -16.16
CA GLU A 151 15.24 14.85 -17.47
C GLU A 151 16.42 14.90 -18.45
N GLY A 152 17.18 16.00 -18.47
CA GLY A 152 18.31 16.18 -19.39
C GLY A 152 19.59 15.45 -18.98
N LYS A 153 19.58 14.75 -17.83
CA LYS A 153 20.74 14.05 -17.28
C LYS A 153 20.71 12.57 -17.68
N THR A 154 20.54 12.30 -18.96
CA THR A 154 20.80 10.98 -19.55
C THR A 154 22.31 10.77 -19.54
N THR A 155 22.77 9.75 -18.81
CA THR A 155 24.18 9.34 -18.78
C THR A 155 24.59 8.71 -20.10
#